data_AF-R5PQZ1-F1
#
_entry.id   AF-R5PQZ1-F1
#
_cell.length_a   1.000
_cell.length_b   1.000
_cell.length_c   1.000
_cell.angle_alpha   90.00
_cell.angle_beta   90.00
_cell.angle_gamma   90.00
#
_symmetry.space_group_name_H-M   'P 1'
#
loop_
_entity.id
_entity.type
_entity.pdbx_description
1 polymer ?
#
loop_
_entity_poly.entity_id
_entity_poly.type
_entity_poly.pdbx_seq_one_letter_code
_entity_poly.pdbx_strand_id
1 'polypeptide(L)'
;MNLYLRYFDNEILVHSVKEAIDFLASIPDINMTPELEADIRNYALSDVFYPKRYKVRSRIYFIIIKTLAETMLDFKQKKAVHPNIAAGNNGNNNPRQSSADMVINKLCEERQGWYEGELDFKRVVMVPSTGKFEYRDTKFVARCKANSGMDCYNRIIENLHDRVDSRSQFPSAKGKNFHFKYLGMWK
;
A
#
# COMPACT_ATOMS: atom_id res chain seq x y z
N MET A 1 10.29 -8.96 -22.90
CA MET A 1 9.40 -8.26 -21.94
C MET A 1 10.23 -7.96 -20.71
N ASN A 2 10.21 -6.72 -20.23
CA ASN A 2 11.03 -6.34 -19.08
C ASN A 2 10.30 -6.72 -17.78
N LEU A 3 11.08 -7.08 -16.76
CA LEU A 3 10.58 -7.50 -15.46
C LEU A 3 11.19 -6.61 -14.39
N TYR A 4 10.33 -6.00 -13.59
CA TYR A 4 10.76 -5.38 -12.34
C TYR A 4 10.58 -6.38 -11.20
N LEU A 5 11.65 -6.60 -10.44
CA LEU A 5 11.67 -7.46 -9.27
C LEU A 5 11.96 -6.63 -8.04
N ARG A 6 11.30 -6.95 -6.93
CA ARG A 6 11.60 -6.36 -5.62
C ARG A 6 11.50 -7.37 -4.51
N TYR A 7 12.56 -7.42 -3.70
CA TYR A 7 12.66 -8.14 -2.44
C TYR A 7 13.21 -7.18 -1.38
N PHE A 8 12.34 -6.69 -0.49
CA PHE A 8 12.63 -5.59 0.45
C PHE A 8 13.20 -4.35 -0.26
N ASP A 9 14.47 -4.03 0.02
CA ASP A 9 15.22 -2.89 -0.54
C ASP A 9 16.04 -3.29 -1.77
N ASN A 10 16.13 -4.59 -2.06
CA ASN A 10 16.74 -5.09 -3.29
C ASN A 10 15.71 -5.03 -4.41
N GLU A 11 15.91 -4.12 -5.36
CA GLU A 11 15.08 -3.99 -6.55
C GLU A 11 15.93 -3.91 -7.81
N ILE A 12 15.40 -4.47 -8.89
CA ILE A 12 16.06 -4.47 -10.18
C ILE A 12 15.02 -4.44 -11.31
N LEU A 13 15.39 -3.82 -12.41
CA LEU A 13 14.71 -3.94 -13.69
C LEU A 13 15.61 -4.77 -14.61
N VAL A 14 15.09 -5.88 -15.12
CA VAL A 14 15.79 -6.79 -16.01
C VAL A 14 15.04 -6.92 -17.32
N HIS A 15 15.77 -7.29 -18.38
CA HIS A 15 15.23 -7.34 -19.75
C HIS A 15 14.98 -8.78 -20.22
N SER A 16 15.42 -9.76 -19.43
CA SER A 16 15.18 -11.17 -19.67
C SER A 16 14.75 -11.94 -18.42
N VAL A 17 14.04 -13.06 -18.63
CA VAL A 17 13.69 -14.02 -17.57
C VAL A 17 14.93 -14.64 -16.94
N LYS A 18 15.99 -14.83 -17.72
CA LYS A 18 17.25 -15.41 -17.23
C LYS A 18 17.87 -14.50 -16.17
N GLU A 19 18.00 -13.20 -16.47
CA GLU A 19 18.48 -12.21 -15.50
C GLU A 19 17.60 -12.12 -14.26
N ALA A 20 16.28 -12.28 -14.41
CA ALA A 20 15.37 -12.32 -13.27
C ALA A 20 15.67 -13.50 -12.33
N ILE A 21 15.92 -14.68 -12.90
CA ILE A 21 16.28 -15.90 -12.16
C ILE A 21 17.65 -15.73 -11.51
N ASP A 22 18.65 -15.22 -12.25
CA ASP A 22 20.00 -14.99 -11.75
C ASP A 22 19.99 -14.01 -10.56
N PHE A 23 19.19 -12.93 -10.64
CA PHE A 23 19.01 -11.99 -9.53
C PHE A 23 18.39 -12.67 -8.30
N LEU A 24 17.30 -13.44 -8.48
CA LEU A 24 16.64 -14.12 -7.36
C LEU A 24 17.54 -15.19 -6.72
N ALA A 25 18.32 -15.91 -7.52
CA ALA A 25 19.30 -16.88 -7.04
C ALA A 25 20.45 -16.24 -6.26
N SER A 26 20.76 -14.96 -6.52
CA SER A 26 21.78 -14.22 -5.76
C SER A 26 21.34 -13.80 -4.36
N ILE A 27 20.04 -13.89 -4.05
CA ILE A 27 19.48 -13.54 -2.73
C ILE A 27 19.50 -14.79 -1.82
N PRO A 28 20.28 -14.80 -0.72
CA PRO A 28 20.43 -16.00 0.13
C PRO A 28 19.14 -16.53 0.74
N ASP A 29 18.15 -15.66 0.96
CA ASP A 29 16.87 -16.01 1.57
C ASP A 29 15.90 -16.71 0.60
N ILE A 30 16.15 -16.63 -0.71
CA ILE A 30 15.28 -17.17 -1.74
C ILE A 30 15.85 -18.51 -2.21
N ASN A 31 15.14 -19.60 -1.90
CA ASN A 31 15.49 -20.91 -2.43
C ASN A 31 14.89 -21.07 -3.84
N MET A 32 15.74 -21.02 -4.87
CA MET A 32 15.34 -21.23 -6.26
C MET A 32 15.12 -22.72 -6.55
N THR A 33 13.89 -23.19 -6.35
CA THR A 33 13.50 -24.56 -6.74
C THR A 33 13.13 -24.62 -8.23
N PRO A 34 13.21 -25.80 -8.88
CA PRO A 34 12.80 -25.96 -10.27
C PRO A 34 11.34 -25.55 -10.54
N GLU A 35 10.45 -25.76 -9.56
CA GLU A 35 9.04 -25.36 -9.65
C GLU A 35 8.88 -23.84 -9.65
N LEU A 36 9.66 -23.15 -8.80
CA LEU A 36 9.67 -21.69 -8.75
C LEU A 36 10.22 -21.10 -10.06
N GLU A 37 11.29 -21.69 -10.59
CA GLU A 37 11.86 -21.26 -11.87
C GLU A 37 10.87 -21.44 -13.03
N ALA A 38 10.22 -22.61 -13.09
CA ALA A 38 9.20 -22.89 -14.10
C ALA A 38 8.02 -21.91 -13.99
N ASP A 39 7.58 -21.58 -12.78
CA ASP A 39 6.48 -20.64 -12.55
C ASP A 39 6.84 -19.20 -12.95
N ILE A 40 8.10 -18.77 -12.75
CA ILE A 40 8.60 -17.46 -13.20
C ILE A 40 8.67 -17.42 -14.74
N ARG A 41 9.17 -18.49 -15.38
CA ARG A 41 9.21 -18.61 -16.84
C ARG A 41 7.79 -18.56 -17.43
N ASN A 42 6.87 -19.34 -16.87
CA ASN A 42 5.47 -19.37 -17.28
C ASN A 42 4.80 -18.00 -17.06
N TYR A 43 5.05 -17.36 -15.93
CA TYR A 43 4.55 -16.02 -15.67
C TYR A 43 5.05 -15.05 -16.74
N ALA A 44 6.33 -15.03 -17.05
CA ALA A 44 6.88 -14.11 -18.04
C ALA A 44 6.36 -14.34 -19.48
N LEU A 45 6.10 -15.60 -19.86
CA LEU A 45 5.53 -15.97 -21.15
C LEU A 45 4.02 -15.70 -21.26
N SER A 46 3.30 -15.70 -20.13
CA SER A 46 1.85 -15.46 -20.15
C SER A 46 1.49 -14.04 -20.59
N ASP A 47 0.24 -13.81 -20.98
CA ASP A 47 -0.30 -12.46 -21.24
C ASP A 47 -0.77 -11.74 -19.96
N VAL A 48 -0.49 -12.30 -18.78
CA VAL A 48 -0.93 -11.73 -17.50
C VAL A 48 0.03 -10.62 -17.07
N PHE A 49 -0.45 -9.38 -17.04
CA PHE A 49 0.32 -8.21 -16.60
C PHE A 49 0.17 -7.88 -15.10
N TYR A 50 -0.68 -8.61 -14.39
CA TYR A 50 -0.89 -8.37 -12.96
C TYR A 50 0.37 -8.72 -12.15
N PRO A 51 0.81 -7.88 -11.18
CA PRO A 51 1.93 -8.18 -10.31
C PRO A 51 1.77 -9.51 -9.59
N LYS A 52 2.76 -10.40 -9.72
CA LYS A 52 2.76 -11.70 -9.03
C LYS A 52 3.62 -11.62 -7.78
N ARG A 53 3.07 -12.11 -6.65
CA ARG A 53 3.74 -12.14 -5.34
C ARG A 53 4.13 -13.57 -5.01
N TYR A 54 5.38 -13.78 -4.62
CA TYR A 54 5.94 -15.07 -4.29
C TYR A 54 6.31 -15.09 -2.82
N LYS A 55 5.69 -15.99 -2.06
CA LYS A 55 5.93 -16.12 -0.62
C LYS A 55 7.23 -16.89 -0.40
N VAL A 56 8.17 -16.25 0.29
CA VAL A 56 9.46 -16.85 0.66
C VAL A 56 9.37 -17.45 2.07
N ARG A 57 8.86 -16.66 3.03
CA ARG A 57 8.62 -17.07 4.44
C ARG A 57 7.38 -16.38 4.99
N SER A 58 7.05 -16.64 6.27
CA SER A 58 5.96 -15.92 6.94
C SER A 58 6.19 -14.40 6.86
N ARG A 59 5.24 -13.66 6.26
CA ARG A 59 5.29 -12.21 6.02
C ARG A 59 6.39 -11.71 5.07
N ILE A 60 7.15 -12.61 4.45
CA ILE A 60 8.24 -12.25 3.53
C ILE A 60 7.90 -12.74 2.13
N TYR A 61 7.90 -11.82 1.16
CA TYR A 61 7.61 -12.10 -0.23
C TYR A 61 8.47 -11.23 -1.14
N PHE A 62 8.73 -11.71 -2.36
CA PHE A 62 9.16 -10.85 -3.46
C PHE A 62 8.00 -10.64 -4.44
N ILE A 63 8.11 -9.60 -5.26
CA ILE A 63 7.15 -9.31 -6.33
C ILE A 63 7.84 -9.29 -7.68
N ILE A 64 7.14 -9.74 -8.71
CA ILE A 64 7.52 -9.57 -10.11
C ILE A 64 6.42 -8.77 -10.81
N ILE A 65 6.82 -7.74 -11.55
CA ILE A 65 5.93 -6.88 -12.34
C ILE A 65 6.43 -6.85 -13.78
N LYS A 66 5.59 -7.21 -14.73
CA LYS A 66 5.86 -6.99 -16.15
C LYS A 66 5.75 -5.51 -16.48
N THR A 67 6.69 -5.02 -17.26
CA THR A 67 6.72 -3.60 -17.64
C THR A 67 7.33 -3.42 -19.03
N LEU A 68 6.92 -2.34 -19.68
CA LEU A 68 7.51 -1.84 -20.92
C LEU A 68 8.58 -0.77 -20.66
N ALA A 69 8.81 -0.40 -19.38
CA ALA A 69 9.84 0.57 -19.02
C ALA A 69 11.23 0.03 -19.36
N GLU A 70 12.05 0.86 -19.98
CA GLU A 70 13.43 0.51 -20.37
C GLU A 70 14.43 0.74 -19.24
N THR A 71 14.14 1.69 -18.33
CA THR A 71 15.01 2.07 -17.22
C THR A 71 14.27 2.05 -15.88
N MET A 72 15.02 1.89 -14.78
CA MET A 72 14.48 1.97 -13.41
C MET A 72 13.80 3.32 -13.14
N LEU A 73 14.35 4.41 -13.69
CA LEU A 73 13.78 5.75 -13.55
C LEU A 73 12.41 5.83 -14.23
N ASP A 74 12.32 5.36 -15.47
CA ASP A 74 11.07 5.33 -16.24
C ASP A 74 10.01 4.46 -15.56
N PHE A 75 10.40 3.30 -15.03
CA PHE A 75 9.50 2.44 -14.27
C PHE A 75 8.94 3.16 -13.02
N LYS A 76 9.80 3.82 -12.24
CA LYS A 76 9.38 4.54 -11.02
C LYS A 76 8.50 5.75 -11.34
N GLN A 77 8.85 6.51 -12.38
CA GLN A 77 8.07 7.67 -12.82
C GLN A 77 6.73 7.25 -13.43
N LYS A 78 6.68 6.26 -14.32
CA LYS A 78 5.43 5.75 -14.89
C LYS A 78 4.53 5.08 -13.85
N LYS A 79 5.09 4.45 -12.82
CA LYS A 79 4.31 3.91 -11.69
C LYS A 79 3.73 5.00 -10.80
N ALA A 80 4.30 6.21 -10.81
CA ALA A 80 3.68 7.40 -10.23
C ALA A 80 2.55 7.99 -11.12
N VAL A 81 2.45 7.54 -12.38
CA VAL A 81 1.56 8.15 -13.39
C VAL A 81 0.48 7.18 -13.94
N HIS A 82 0.58 5.86 -13.74
CA HIS A 82 -0.42 4.92 -14.27
C HIS A 82 -1.58 4.60 -13.30
N PRO A 83 -2.80 5.10 -13.55
CA PRO A 83 -4.00 4.33 -13.25
C PRO A 83 -4.00 3.03 -14.04
N ASN A 84 -4.49 1.98 -13.38
CA ASN A 84 -4.70 0.62 -13.90
C ASN A 84 -5.02 0.59 -15.42
N ILE A 85 -4.08 0.07 -16.21
CA ILE A 85 -4.37 -0.32 -17.59
C ILE A 85 -5.00 -1.71 -17.56
N ALA A 86 -6.33 -1.71 -17.64
CA ALA A 86 -7.08 -2.70 -18.39
C ALA A 86 -8.12 -1.94 -19.20
N ALA A 87 -8.19 -2.26 -20.50
CA ALA A 87 -9.10 -1.74 -21.53
C ALA A 87 -8.77 -0.36 -22.14
N GLY A 88 -8.18 -0.42 -23.35
CA GLY A 88 -8.72 0.14 -24.60
C GLY A 88 -9.24 1.59 -24.64
N ASN A 89 -8.67 2.36 -25.58
CA ASN A 89 -9.28 3.46 -26.32
C ASN A 89 -10.25 4.38 -25.57
N ASN A 90 -9.77 5.57 -25.22
CA ASN A 90 -10.25 6.88 -25.72
C ASN A 90 -9.81 7.95 -24.73
N GLY A 91 -9.37 9.09 -25.28
CA GLY A 91 -9.14 10.29 -24.50
C GLY A 91 -10.37 10.62 -23.67
N ASN A 92 -10.21 10.62 -22.35
CA ASN A 92 -11.10 11.31 -21.43
C ASN A 92 -10.37 11.51 -20.09
N ASN A 93 -10.32 12.76 -19.65
CA ASN A 93 -9.92 13.15 -18.30
C ASN A 93 -10.70 12.32 -17.28
N ASN A 94 -10.01 11.47 -16.52
CA ASN A 94 -10.62 10.60 -15.52
C ASN A 94 -10.85 11.41 -14.21
N PRO A 95 -12.09 11.71 -13.79
CA PRO A 95 -12.37 12.47 -12.55
C PRO A 95 -12.02 11.72 -11.24
N ARG A 96 -11.64 10.43 -11.36
CA ARG A 96 -11.20 9.60 -10.21
C ARG A 96 -9.72 9.78 -9.84
N GLN A 97 -8.89 10.21 -10.79
CA GLN A 97 -7.47 10.52 -10.51
C GLN A 97 -7.36 11.87 -9.80
N SER A 98 -8.06 12.87 -10.34
CA SER A 98 -8.12 14.21 -9.76
C SER A 98 -8.68 14.20 -8.34
N SER A 99 -9.61 13.30 -8.02
CA SER A 99 -10.14 13.19 -6.66
C SER A 99 -9.16 12.55 -5.67
N ALA A 100 -8.35 11.57 -6.06
CA ALA A 100 -7.32 11.00 -5.18
C ALA A 100 -6.20 12.02 -4.90
N ASP A 101 -5.76 12.75 -5.93
CA ASP A 101 -4.77 13.82 -5.79
C ASP A 101 -5.32 14.98 -4.96
N MET A 102 -6.60 15.34 -5.14
CA MET A 102 -7.28 16.35 -4.32
C MET A 102 -7.41 15.92 -2.86
N VAL A 103 -7.69 14.63 -2.58
CA VAL A 103 -7.73 14.10 -1.21
C VAL A 103 -6.36 14.16 -0.56
N ILE A 104 -5.29 13.79 -1.27
CA ILE A 104 -3.92 13.88 -0.75
C ILE A 104 -3.54 15.34 -0.49
N ASN A 105 -3.82 16.24 -1.44
CA ASN A 105 -3.54 17.66 -1.29
C ASN A 105 -4.27 18.26 -0.08
N LYS A 106 -5.55 17.91 0.13
CA LYS A 106 -6.32 18.37 1.28
C LYS A 106 -5.85 17.74 2.60
N LEU A 107 -5.44 16.47 2.57
CA LEU A 107 -4.93 15.76 3.75
C LEU A 107 -3.60 16.37 4.22
N CYS A 108 -2.73 16.72 3.28
CA CYS A 108 -1.42 17.32 3.54
C CYS A 108 -1.45 18.85 3.65
N GLU A 109 -2.60 19.50 3.42
CA GLU A 109 -2.75 20.96 3.56
C GLU A 109 -2.37 21.39 4.98
N GLU A 110 -1.30 22.17 5.09
CA GLU A 110 -0.86 22.75 6.36
C GLU A 110 -1.82 23.86 6.77
N ARG A 111 -2.66 23.57 7.76
CA ARG A 111 -3.64 24.50 8.30
C ARG A 111 -3.83 24.25 9.79
N GLN A 112 -3.06 24.95 10.61
CA GLN A 112 -3.12 24.80 12.05
C GLN A 112 -4.53 25.11 12.62
N GLY A 113 -5.01 24.23 13.51
CA GLY A 113 -6.27 24.45 14.21
C GLY A 113 -6.89 23.18 14.80
N TRP A 114 -8.10 23.31 15.32
CA TRP A 114 -8.88 22.18 15.76
C TRP A 114 -9.36 21.35 14.57
N TYR A 115 -9.18 20.04 14.66
CA TYR A 115 -9.69 19.08 13.71
C TYR A 115 -10.59 18.06 14.41
N GLU A 116 -11.65 17.64 13.74
CA GLU A 116 -12.42 16.44 14.08
C GLU A 116 -12.01 15.33 13.11
N GLY A 117 -11.48 14.23 13.62
CA GLY A 117 -11.14 13.05 12.84
C GLY A 117 -12.06 11.89 13.21
N GLU A 118 -12.53 11.19 12.19
CA GLU A 118 -13.39 10.01 12.28
C GLU A 118 -12.68 8.83 11.61
N LEU A 119 -12.52 7.73 12.34
CA LEU A 119 -11.76 6.55 11.94
C LEU A 119 -12.57 5.28 12.16
N ASP A 120 -12.78 4.52 11.08
CA ASP A 120 -13.36 3.19 11.13
C ASP A 120 -12.27 2.13 11.00
N PHE A 121 -12.10 1.29 12.02
CA PHE A 121 -11.01 0.31 12.09
C PHE A 121 -11.44 -1.02 12.69
N LYS A 122 -10.64 -2.08 12.46
CA LYS A 122 -10.89 -3.40 13.06
C LYS A 122 -10.16 -3.48 14.40
N ARG A 123 -10.88 -3.33 15.50
CA ARG A 123 -10.33 -3.46 16.86
C ARG A 123 -10.29 -4.91 17.29
N VAL A 124 -9.16 -5.36 17.82
CA VAL A 124 -9.07 -6.67 18.47
C VAL A 124 -9.57 -6.57 19.91
N VAL A 125 -10.46 -7.48 20.29
CA VAL A 125 -11.05 -7.57 21.63
C VAL A 125 -10.95 -9.02 22.11
N MET A 126 -10.55 -9.22 23.37
CA MET A 126 -10.61 -10.53 24.01
C MET A 126 -12.04 -10.80 24.48
N VAL A 127 -12.57 -11.97 24.15
CA VAL A 127 -13.86 -12.47 24.63
C VAL A 127 -13.65 -13.11 26.00
N PRO A 128 -14.11 -12.49 27.11
CA PRO A 128 -13.75 -12.95 28.46
C PRO A 128 -14.18 -14.38 28.76
N SER A 129 -15.29 -14.84 28.18
CA SER A 129 -15.82 -16.20 28.40
C SER A 129 -15.02 -17.30 27.72
N THR A 130 -14.29 -17.00 26.64
CA THR A 130 -13.56 -18.02 25.85
C THR A 130 -12.05 -17.81 25.85
N GLY A 131 -11.57 -16.64 26.29
CA GLY A 131 -10.16 -16.23 26.17
C GLY A 131 -9.70 -16.00 24.72
N LYS A 132 -10.59 -16.15 23.74
CA LYS A 132 -10.27 -15.96 22.32
C LYS A 132 -10.30 -14.48 21.96
N PHE A 133 -9.57 -14.12 20.91
CA PHE A 133 -9.54 -12.77 20.37
C PHE A 133 -10.36 -12.71 19.09
N GLU A 134 -11.13 -11.63 18.92
CA GLU A 134 -11.91 -11.38 17.72
C GLU A 134 -11.72 -9.95 17.23
N TYR A 135 -11.94 -9.74 15.93
CA TYR A 135 -11.92 -8.43 15.30
C TYR A 135 -13.34 -7.86 15.27
N ARG A 136 -13.50 -6.64 15.78
CA ARG A 136 -14.77 -5.89 15.73
C ARG A 136 -14.61 -4.60 14.93
N ASP A 137 -15.56 -4.33 14.05
CA ASP A 137 -15.70 -3.02 13.43
C ASP A 137 -15.92 -1.96 14.52
N THR A 138 -15.05 -0.96 14.56
CA THR A 138 -15.06 0.08 15.58
C THR A 138 -14.95 1.44 14.92
N LYS A 139 -15.91 2.32 15.23
CA LYS A 139 -15.88 3.73 14.88
C LYS A 139 -15.27 4.52 16.03
N PHE A 140 -14.28 5.35 15.73
CA PHE A 140 -13.65 6.27 16.69
C PHE A 140 -13.72 7.69 16.15
N VAL A 141 -14.15 8.63 16.99
CA VAL A 141 -14.23 10.06 16.64
C VAL A 141 -13.54 10.85 17.73
N ALA A 142 -12.64 11.75 17.34
CA ALA A 142 -11.94 12.61 18.28
C ALA A 142 -11.72 14.01 17.71
N ARG A 143 -11.72 14.99 18.61
CA ARG A 143 -11.28 16.35 18.30
C ARG A 143 -9.89 16.57 18.86
N CYS A 144 -8.95 16.97 18.02
CA CYS A 144 -7.58 17.23 18.42
C CYS A 144 -7.03 18.49 17.76
N LYS A 145 -6.04 19.08 18.41
CA LYS A 145 -5.18 20.10 17.82
C LYS A 145 -4.27 19.40 16.81
N ALA A 146 -4.30 19.80 15.54
CA ALA A 146 -3.39 19.32 14.52
C ALA A 146 -2.93 20.44 13.57
N ASN A 147 -1.84 20.19 12.85
CA ASN A 147 -1.29 21.09 11.84
C ASN A 147 -1.83 20.81 10.42
N SER A 148 -2.43 19.64 10.20
CA SER A 148 -3.02 19.21 8.93
C SER A 148 -4.00 18.05 9.16
N GLY A 149 -4.71 17.62 8.12
CA GLY A 149 -5.52 16.40 8.17
C GLY A 149 -4.67 15.15 8.43
N MET A 150 -3.46 15.10 7.89
CA MET A 150 -2.49 14.03 8.14
C MET A 150 -2.01 14.02 9.59
N ASP A 151 -1.70 15.18 10.16
CA ASP A 151 -1.32 15.27 11.58
C ASP A 151 -2.48 14.87 12.50
N CYS A 152 -3.73 15.22 12.13
CA CYS A 152 -4.93 14.76 12.83
C CYS A 152 -5.03 13.22 12.84
N TYR A 153 -4.83 12.58 11.69
CA TYR A 153 -4.77 11.12 11.59
C TYR A 153 -3.69 10.52 12.48
N ASN A 154 -2.44 11.02 12.38
CA ASN A 154 -1.31 10.50 13.15
C ASN A 154 -1.58 10.56 14.65
N ARG A 155 -2.07 11.70 15.15
CA ARG A 155 -2.44 11.88 16.57
C ARG A 155 -3.52 10.90 17.04
N ILE A 156 -4.51 10.62 16.19
CA ILE A 156 -5.55 9.62 16.50
C ILE A 156 -4.93 8.23 16.59
N ILE A 157 -4.10 7.84 15.63
CA ILE A 157 -3.43 6.54 15.61
C ILE A 157 -2.52 6.37 16.81
N GLU A 158 -1.68 7.36 17.13
CA GLU A 158 -0.81 7.36 18.30
C GLU A 158 -1.62 7.16 19.60
N ASN A 159 -2.70 7.93 19.78
CA ASN A 159 -3.55 7.77 20.96
C ASN A 159 -4.25 6.40 21.03
N LEU A 160 -4.59 5.79 19.90
CA LEU A 160 -5.23 4.48 19.86
C LEU A 160 -4.24 3.34 20.06
N HIS A 161 -3.01 3.47 19.56
CA HIS A 161 -1.97 2.44 19.59
C HIS A 161 -1.72 1.91 21.01
N ASP A 162 -1.74 2.79 22.01
CA ASP A 162 -1.50 2.42 23.42
C ASP A 162 -2.77 1.97 24.16
N ARG A 163 -3.94 2.11 23.54
CA ARG A 163 -5.26 1.85 24.17
C ARG A 163 -5.99 0.63 23.60
N VAL A 164 -5.54 0.12 22.46
CA VAL A 164 -6.09 -1.08 21.83
C VAL A 164 -5.04 -2.16 21.71
N ASP A 165 -5.49 -3.40 21.54
CA ASP A 165 -4.59 -4.52 21.31
C ASP A 165 -3.78 -4.29 20.01
N SER A 166 -2.48 -4.57 20.05
CA SER A 166 -1.53 -4.31 18.97
C SER A 166 -1.82 -5.06 17.66
N ARG A 167 -2.69 -6.07 17.70
CA ARG A 167 -3.18 -6.78 16.50
C ARG A 167 -4.32 -6.04 15.79
N SER A 168 -4.86 -4.97 16.38
CA SER A 168 -5.89 -4.13 15.75
C SER A 168 -5.38 -3.55 14.42
N GLN A 169 -6.26 -3.49 13.43
CA GLN A 169 -5.91 -3.07 12.08
C GLN A 169 -6.46 -1.68 11.81
N PHE A 170 -5.56 -0.71 11.65
CA PHE A 170 -5.91 0.66 11.30
C PHE A 170 -5.95 0.85 9.78
N PRO A 171 -6.93 1.60 9.25
CA PRO A 171 -6.99 1.92 7.82
C PRO A 171 -5.93 2.95 7.44
N SER A 172 -5.65 3.12 6.16
CA SER A 172 -4.80 4.22 5.68
C SER A 172 -5.51 5.58 5.82
N ALA A 173 -4.76 6.64 6.14
CA ALA A 173 -5.23 8.03 6.13
C ALA A 173 -5.79 8.49 4.77
N LYS A 174 -5.36 7.85 3.68
CA LYS A 174 -5.84 8.12 2.31
C LYS A 174 -7.07 7.29 1.92
N GLY A 175 -7.48 6.36 2.78
CA GLY A 175 -8.59 5.46 2.54
C GLY A 175 -9.94 6.05 2.93
N LYS A 176 -11.01 5.43 2.45
CA LYS A 176 -12.41 5.82 2.76
C LYS A 176 -12.83 5.67 4.22
N ASN A 177 -12.02 5.03 5.05
CA ASN A 177 -12.33 4.74 6.46
C ASN A 177 -11.73 5.80 7.41
N PHE A 178 -11.16 6.87 6.86
CA PHE A 178 -10.75 8.04 7.63
C PHE A 178 -11.36 9.29 7.02
N HIS A 179 -12.00 10.09 7.85
CA HIS A 179 -12.55 11.39 7.48
C HIS A 179 -12.04 12.44 8.47
N PHE A 180 -11.83 13.66 7.99
CA PHE A 180 -11.44 14.76 8.85
C PHE A 180 -12.16 16.06 8.47
N LYS A 181 -12.35 16.93 9.47
CA LYS A 181 -12.98 18.24 9.33
C LYS A 181 -12.20 19.27 10.12
N TYR A 182 -11.82 20.37 9.47
CA TYR A 182 -11.27 21.55 10.15
C TYR A 182 -12.37 22.30 10.89
N LEU A 183 -12.16 22.60 12.16
CA LEU A 183 -13.13 23.25 13.05
C LEU A 183 -12.79 24.72 13.35
N GLY A 184 -11.58 25.18 13.04
CA GLY A 184 -11.15 26.56 13.28
C GLY A 184 -9.79 26.65 13.95
N MET A 185 -9.16 27.81 13.86
CA MET A 185 -7.87 28.08 14.48
C MET A 185 -8.01 28.06 16.00
N TRP A 186 -7.05 27.44 16.70
CA TRP A 186 -6.97 27.63 18.15
C TRP A 186 -6.26 28.96 18.43
N LYS A 187 -6.75 29.72 19.40
CA LYS A 187 -5.99 30.82 20.02
C LYS A 187 -5.20 30.28 21.20
#